data_AF-A0A7S3G9U1-F1
#
_entry.id   AF-A0A7S3G9U1-F1
#
_cell.length_a   1.000
_cell.length_b   1.000
_cell.length_c   1.000
_cell.angle_alpha   90.00
_cell.angle_beta   90.00
_cell.angle_gamma   90.00
#
_symmetry.space_group_name_H-M   'P 1'
#
loop_
_entity.id
_entity.type
_entity.pdbx_description
1 polymer ?
#
loop_
_entity_poly.entity_id
_entity_poly.type
_entity_poly.pdbx_seq_one_letter_code
_entity_poly.pdbx_strand_id
1 'polypeptide(L)'
;DKFFLRSYDNFAAFVFQLSFAATAATIVSGALAERTHFSAYLVIAAFSSALIYPVVVHAVWSTTGFLSLFNAENGGVGAIDIAGSGVVHMTGGIMALWGAIFVGPRRGRFTINLEEKH
;
A
#
# COMPACT_ATOMS: atom_id res chain seq x y z
N ASP A 1 -19.03 -2.83 -21.90
CA ASP A 1 -18.25 -4.06 -21.65
C ASP A 1 -16.84 -3.69 -21.22
N LYS A 2 -16.62 -3.41 -19.92
CA LYS A 2 -15.31 -2.94 -19.39
C LYS A 2 -14.47 -4.08 -18.77
N PHE A 3 -14.98 -5.30 -18.82
CA PHE A 3 -14.26 -6.50 -18.36
C PHE A 3 -13.07 -6.75 -19.32
N PHE A 4 -11.87 -6.94 -18.77
CA PHE A 4 -10.58 -6.99 -19.49
C PHE A 4 -10.03 -5.68 -20.09
N LEU A 5 -10.39 -4.51 -19.56
CA LEU A 5 -9.90 -3.20 -20.06
C LEU A 5 -10.21 -2.94 -21.54
N ARG A 6 -11.09 -3.74 -22.18
CA ARG A 6 -11.59 -3.46 -23.53
C ARG A 6 -12.34 -2.13 -23.51
N SER A 7 -11.97 -1.24 -24.43
CA SER A 7 -12.53 0.12 -24.54
C SER A 7 -12.39 0.95 -23.25
N TYR A 8 -11.30 0.76 -22.50
CA TYR A 8 -11.00 1.63 -21.36
C TYR A 8 -10.43 2.95 -21.88
N ASP A 9 -11.29 3.96 -22.01
CA ASP A 9 -10.97 5.26 -22.59
C ASP A 9 -9.81 6.00 -21.89
N ASN A 10 -9.40 5.56 -20.70
CA ASN A 10 -8.32 6.16 -19.93
C ASN A 10 -7.27 5.16 -19.44
N PHE A 11 -6.75 4.34 -20.37
CA PHE A 11 -5.71 3.34 -20.07
C PHE A 11 -4.44 3.97 -19.46
N ALA A 12 -4.07 5.18 -19.89
CA ALA A 12 -2.94 5.92 -19.33
C ALA A 12 -3.11 6.18 -17.82
N ALA A 13 -4.28 6.67 -17.39
CA ALA A 13 -4.55 6.86 -15.96
C ALA A 13 -4.58 5.54 -15.19
N PHE A 14 -5.09 4.46 -15.80
CA PHE A 14 -5.04 3.14 -15.16
C PHE A 14 -3.61 2.68 -14.91
N VAL A 15 -2.73 2.73 -15.91
CA VAL A 15 -1.32 2.34 -15.76
C VAL A 15 -0.59 3.24 -14.76
N PHE A 16 -0.91 4.53 -14.74
CA PHE A 16 -0.38 5.48 -13.76
C PHE A 16 -0.79 5.13 -12.32
N GLN A 17 -2.05 4.77 -12.07
CA GLN A 17 -2.48 4.32 -10.74
C GLN A 17 -1.95 2.93 -10.40
N LEU A 18 -1.80 2.05 -11.40
CA LEU A 18 -1.20 0.73 -11.23
C LEU A 18 0.27 0.83 -10.78
N SER A 19 1.04 1.79 -11.31
CA SER A 19 2.44 1.99 -10.90
C SER A 19 2.55 2.45 -9.44
N PHE A 20 1.62 3.30 -8.97
CA PHE A 20 1.53 3.67 -7.56
C PHE A 20 1.10 2.51 -6.66
N ALA A 21 0.11 1.71 -7.08
CA ALA A 21 -0.29 0.50 -6.37
C ALA A 21 0.88 -0.48 -6.23
N ALA A 22 1.62 -0.69 -7.33
CA ALA A 22 2.82 -1.53 -7.34
C ALA A 22 3.91 -0.96 -6.41
N THR A 23 4.09 0.36 -6.37
CA THR A 23 5.04 1.02 -5.45
C THR A 23 4.67 0.78 -3.99
N ALA A 24 3.39 0.89 -3.62
CA ALA A 24 2.93 0.57 -2.26
C ALA A 24 3.21 -0.89 -1.90
N ALA A 25 3.00 -1.83 -2.83
CA ALA A 25 3.27 -3.25 -2.61
C ALA A 25 4.78 -3.56 -2.47
N THR A 26 5.64 -2.89 -3.24
CA THR A 26 7.09 -3.12 -3.21
C THR A 26 7.77 -2.58 -1.95
N ILE A 27 7.20 -1.56 -1.30
CA ILE A 27 7.62 -1.14 0.04
C ILE A 27 7.51 -2.32 1.03
N VAL A 28 6.40 -3.07 0.97
CA VAL A 28 6.18 -4.22 1.85
C VAL A 28 7.17 -5.35 1.54
N SER A 29 7.38 -5.68 0.26
CA SER A 29 8.30 -6.75 -0.10
C SER A 29 9.74 -6.46 0.35
N GLY A 30 10.20 -5.20 0.24
CA GLY A 30 11.51 -4.78 0.72
C GLY A 30 11.66 -4.92 2.24
N ALA A 31 10.66 -4.51 3.02
CA ALA A 31 10.69 -4.63 4.48
C ALA A 31 10.69 -6.08 4.98
N LEU A 32 10.04 -6.98 4.23
CA LEU A 32 9.89 -8.40 4.57
C LEU A 32 10.92 -9.30 3.87
N ALA A 33 11.88 -8.72 3.14
CA ALA A 33 12.91 -9.46 2.42
C ALA A 33 13.62 -10.51 3.29
N GLU A 34 14.09 -11.58 2.63
CA GLU A 34 14.95 -12.66 3.16
C GLU A 34 14.31 -13.66 4.15
N ARG A 35 13.08 -13.40 4.63
CA ARG A 35 12.46 -14.22 5.69
C ARG A 35 10.96 -14.47 5.54
N THR A 36 10.41 -14.17 4.37
CA THR A 36 9.04 -14.56 4.00
C THR A 36 9.03 -15.33 2.69
N HIS A 37 8.08 -16.25 2.56
CA HIS A 37 7.92 -17.06 1.35
C HIS A 37 7.47 -16.22 0.15
N PHE A 38 7.86 -16.64 -1.05
CA PHE A 38 7.45 -15.95 -2.28
C PHE A 38 5.94 -15.89 -2.47
N SER A 39 5.24 -16.98 -2.12
CA SER A 39 3.77 -17.04 -2.16
C SER A 39 3.11 -15.98 -1.28
N ALA A 40 3.67 -15.68 -0.11
CA ALA A 40 3.15 -14.63 0.76
C ALA A 40 3.28 -13.24 0.11
N TYR A 41 4.37 -12.96 -0.61
CA TYR A 41 4.51 -11.71 -1.36
C TYR A 41 3.45 -11.57 -2.46
N LEU A 42 3.16 -12.65 -3.20
CA LEU A 42 2.13 -12.61 -4.25
C LEU A 42 0.74 -12.29 -3.67
N VAL A 43 0.40 -12.91 -2.54
CA VAL A 43 -0.87 -12.65 -1.84
C VAL A 43 -0.94 -11.20 -1.37
N ILE A 44 0.12 -10.69 -0.73
CA ILE A 44 0.18 -9.29 -0.28
C ILE A 44 0.05 -8.33 -1.46
N ALA A 45 0.76 -8.59 -2.57
CA ALA A 45 0.70 -7.73 -3.76
C ALA A 45 -0.70 -7.72 -4.38
N ALA A 46 -1.36 -8.87 -4.51
CA ALA A 46 -2.73 -8.96 -5.01
C ALA A 46 -3.73 -8.26 -4.06
N PHE A 47 -3.62 -8.50 -2.76
CA PHE A 47 -4.51 -7.92 -1.76
C PHE A 47 -4.34 -6.40 -1.63
N SER A 48 -3.09 -5.92 -1.61
CA SER A 48 -2.81 -4.49 -1.51
C SER A 48 -3.23 -3.74 -2.76
N SER A 49 -3.03 -4.30 -3.96
CA SER A 49 -3.42 -3.65 -5.22
C SER A 49 -4.92 -3.73 -5.52
N ALA A 50 -5.61 -4.80 -5.10
CA ALA A 50 -7.04 -4.98 -5.39
C ALA A 50 -7.98 -4.38 -4.33
N LEU A 51 -7.51 -4.23 -3.08
CA LEU A 51 -8.37 -3.80 -1.97
C LEU A 51 -7.81 -2.59 -1.20
N ILE A 52 -6.62 -2.70 -0.62
CA ILE A 52 -6.10 -1.64 0.27
C ILE A 52 -5.88 -0.34 -0.51
N TYR A 53 -5.11 -0.39 -1.60
CA TYR A 53 -4.77 0.79 -2.38
C TYR A 53 -6.02 1.44 -3.02
N PRO A 54 -6.95 0.71 -3.67
CA PRO A 54 -8.19 1.29 -4.18
C PRO A 54 -9.04 2.02 -3.13
N VAL A 55 -9.12 1.50 -1.90
CA VAL A 55 -9.84 2.17 -0.81
C VAL A 55 -9.15 3.47 -0.41
N VAL A 56 -7.83 3.45 -0.23
CA VAL A 56 -7.06 4.63 0.21
C VAL A 56 -7.03 5.72 -0.88
N VAL A 57 -6.76 5.34 -2.13
CA VAL A 57 -6.75 6.29 -3.26
C VAL A 57 -8.13 6.89 -3.47
N HIS A 58 -9.20 6.12 -3.28
CA HIS A 58 -10.55 6.66 -3.35
C HIS A 58 -10.80 7.66 -2.21
N ALA A 59 -10.43 7.33 -0.98
CA ALA A 59 -10.65 8.21 0.17
C ALA A 59 -10.00 9.60 -0.01
N VAL A 60 -8.81 9.67 -0.60
CA VAL A 60 -7.99 10.91 -0.66
C VAL A 60 -8.06 11.60 -2.03
N TRP A 61 -8.04 10.86 -3.14
CA TRP A 61 -7.95 11.43 -4.50
C TRP A 61 -9.24 11.36 -5.32
N SER A 62 -10.27 10.65 -4.86
CA SER A 62 -11.58 10.67 -5.55
C SER A 62 -12.35 11.95 -5.23
N THR A 63 -13.09 12.48 -6.20
CA THR A 63 -14.05 13.58 -5.99
C THR A 63 -15.17 13.23 -5.02
N THR A 64 -15.38 11.94 -4.73
CA THR A 64 -16.34 11.43 -3.74
C THR A 64 -15.66 10.88 -2.50
N GLY A 65 -14.34 11.05 -2.36
CA GLY A 65 -13.57 10.54 -1.24
C GLY A 65 -13.83 11.35 0.02
N PHE A 66 -14.03 10.69 1.16
CA PHE A 66 -14.32 11.39 2.41
C PHE A 66 -13.17 12.25 2.95
N LEU A 67 -11.92 11.99 2.54
CA LEU A 67 -10.75 12.82 2.88
C LEU A 67 -10.33 13.71 1.71
N SER A 68 -11.02 13.68 0.58
CA SER A 68 -10.55 14.38 -0.60
C SER A 68 -10.77 15.88 -0.49
N LEU A 69 -9.75 16.64 -0.90
CA LEU A 69 -9.88 18.09 -1.12
C LEU A 69 -10.88 18.42 -2.24
N PHE A 70 -11.10 17.48 -3.17
CA PHE A 70 -12.00 17.67 -4.31
C PHE A 70 -13.45 17.28 -4.02
N ASN A 71 -13.74 16.80 -2.81
CA ASN A 71 -15.09 16.46 -2.41
C ASN A 71 -15.86 17.71 -1.99
N ALA A 72 -16.92 18.02 -2.74
CA ALA A 72 -17.78 19.16 -2.48
C ALA A 72 -18.51 19.07 -1.12
N GLU A 73 -18.75 17.86 -0.61
CA GLU A 73 -19.42 17.62 0.66
C GLU A 73 -18.53 17.93 1.87
N ASN A 74 -17.21 17.97 1.67
CA ASN A 74 -16.24 18.22 2.74
C ASN A 74 -16.07 19.72 3.09
N GLY A 75 -16.86 20.61 2.47
CA GLY A 75 -16.83 22.05 2.79
C GLY A 75 -15.49 22.73 2.50
N GLY A 76 -14.69 22.18 1.57
CA GLY A 76 -13.35 22.68 1.23
C GLY A 76 -12.23 22.21 2.16
N VAL A 77 -12.51 21.29 3.09
CA VAL A 77 -11.51 20.70 3.99
C VAL A 77 -11.13 19.31 3.47
N GLY A 78 -9.85 19.06 3.22
CA GLY A 78 -9.41 17.75 2.76
C GLY A 78 -7.91 17.56 2.88
N ALA A 79 -7.48 16.31 2.76
CA ALA A 79 -6.08 15.96 2.74
C ALA A 79 -5.43 16.42 1.43
N ILE A 80 -4.27 17.04 1.55
CA ILE A 80 -3.42 17.43 0.41
C ILE A 80 -2.29 16.41 0.32
N ASP A 81 -2.38 15.53 -0.67
CA ASP A 81 -1.33 14.59 -1.03
C ASP A 81 -1.17 14.62 -2.55
N ILE A 82 -0.07 15.15 -3.08
CA ILE A 82 0.07 15.40 -4.51
C ILE A 82 0.67 14.18 -5.23
N ALA A 83 1.64 13.53 -4.60
CA ALA A 83 2.46 12.48 -5.21
C ALA A 83 2.39 11.13 -4.47
N GLY A 84 1.61 11.05 -3.40
CA GLY A 84 1.36 9.81 -2.67
C GLY A 84 2.21 9.63 -1.42
N SER A 85 2.63 10.71 -0.73
CA SER A 85 3.34 10.56 0.55
C SER A 85 2.48 9.83 1.59
N GLY A 86 1.17 10.10 1.60
CA GLY A 86 0.18 9.37 2.39
C GLY A 86 -0.33 8.14 1.63
N VAL A 87 -0.96 8.36 0.48
CA VAL A 87 -1.70 7.34 -0.29
C VAL A 87 -0.82 6.14 -0.65
N VAL A 88 0.46 6.38 -0.98
CA VAL A 88 1.38 5.32 -1.43
C VAL A 88 2.39 4.98 -0.33
N HIS A 89 3.21 5.95 0.09
CA HIS A 89 4.35 5.69 0.97
C HIS A 89 3.94 5.35 2.40
N MET A 90 3.03 6.12 3.00
CA MET A 90 2.53 5.82 4.35
C MET A 90 1.71 4.52 4.36
N THR A 91 0.82 4.32 3.39
CA THR A 91 0.07 3.05 3.25
C THR A 91 1.01 1.85 3.15
N GLY A 92 1.99 1.90 2.25
CA GLY A 92 3.03 0.88 2.11
C GLY A 92 3.84 0.68 3.40
N GLY A 93 4.21 1.78 4.07
CA GLY A 93 4.97 1.77 5.30
C GLY A 93 4.22 1.14 6.48
N ILE A 94 2.92 1.42 6.63
CA ILE A 94 2.08 0.82 7.67
C ILE A 94 1.89 -0.68 7.41
N MET A 95 1.62 -1.06 6.16
CA MET A 95 1.55 -2.49 5.79
C MET A 95 2.89 -3.20 6.06
N ALA A 96 4.00 -2.56 5.71
CA ALA A 96 5.35 -3.08 5.95
C ALA A 96 5.65 -3.22 7.44
N LEU A 97 5.25 -2.25 8.25
CA LEU A 97 5.40 -2.29 9.71
C LEU A 97 4.63 -3.47 10.31
N TRP A 98 3.34 -3.61 9.98
CA TRP A 98 2.54 -4.74 10.44
C TRP A 98 3.11 -6.08 9.98
N GLY A 99 3.50 -6.17 8.71
CA GLY A 99 4.17 -7.36 8.19
C GLY A 99 5.44 -7.69 8.98
N ALA A 100 6.26 -6.69 9.30
CA ALA A 100 7.51 -6.90 10.01
C ALA A 100 7.29 -7.34 11.46
N ILE A 101 6.23 -6.85 12.11
CA ILE A 101 5.80 -7.28 13.44
C ILE A 101 5.40 -8.75 13.42
N PHE A 102 4.55 -9.18 12.48
CA PHE A 102 4.07 -10.56 12.41
C PHE A 102 5.16 -11.56 12.00
N VAL A 103 6.03 -11.16 11.07
CA VAL A 103 7.12 -12.02 10.58
C VAL A 103 8.26 -12.09 11.57
N GLY A 104 8.48 -11.01 12.34
CA GLY A 104 9.58 -10.90 13.28
C GLY A 104 10.93 -10.54 12.65
N PRO A 105 11.98 -10.47 13.49
CA PRO A 105 13.30 -10.07 13.07
C PRO A 105 14.01 -11.13 12.21
N ARG A 106 14.98 -10.69 11.42
CA ARG A 106 15.92 -11.60 10.74
C ARG A 106 16.70 -12.40 11.77
N ARG A 107 16.93 -13.69 11.50
CA ARG A 107 17.75 -14.56 12.36
C ARG A 107 19.14 -13.96 12.52
N GLY A 108 19.62 -13.90 13.76
CA GLY A 108 20.93 -13.34 14.09
C GLY A 108 21.06 -11.82 13.91
N ARG A 109 20.00 -11.09 13.54
CA ARG A 109 20.07 -9.62 13.37
C ARG A 109 20.22 -8.89 14.70
N PHE A 110 19.56 -9.39 15.73
CA PHE A 110 19.64 -8.86 17.08
C PHE A 110 20.32 -9.90 17.94
N THR A 111 21.51 -9.58 18.46
CA THR A 111 22.11 -10.29 19.58
C THR A 111 21.27 -9.95 20.80
N ILE A 112 20.25 -10.74 21.05
CA ILE A 112 19.58 -10.69 22.34
C ILE A 112 20.64 -11.21 23.33
N ASN A 113 20.99 -10.42 24.33
CA ASN A 113 21.61 -10.97 25.54
C ASN A 113 20.60 -11.96 26.11
N LEU A 114 20.67 -13.23 25.69
CA LEU A 114 19.88 -14.34 26.20
C LEU A 114 20.44 -14.85 27.54
N GLU A 115 21.21 -14.05 28.27
CA GLU A 115 21.70 -14.41 29.61
C GLU A 115 20.59 -14.41 30.68
N GLU A 116 19.42 -13.82 30.41
CA GLU A 116 18.30 -13.84 31.35
C GLU A 116 17.09 -14.55 30.74
N LYS A 117 17.15 -15.88 30.71
CA LYS A 117 15.98 -16.80 30.90
C LYS A 117 16.47 -18.25 30.80
N HIS A 118 17.26 -18.63 31.79
CA HIS A 118 17.23 -19.99 32.33
C HIS A 118 16.03 -20.12 33.27
#